data_AF-A0AA88RAG0-F1
#
_entry.id   AF-A0AA88RAG0-F1
#
_cell.length_a   1.000
_cell.length_b   1.000
_cell.length_c   1.000
_cell.angle_alpha   90.00
_cell.angle_beta   90.00
_cell.angle_gamma   90.00
#
_symmetry.space_group_name_H-M   'P 1'
#
loop_
_entity.id
_entity.type
_entity.pdbx_description
1 polymer ?
#
loop_
_entity_poly.entity_id
_entity_poly.type
_entity_poly.pdbx_seq_one_letter_code
_entity_poly.pdbx_strand_id
1 'polypeptide(L)'
;MVDGLQRAQGILGSLVNKVTLVFAPSDVLVLKGRSPKLMKIDRVLMCWWVFTGLTHMILEGYFVFSPQFYKDKTMCYFAEVWKEYSKGDSRYAARDAGVVAVEGITAVLEGPASLLAAYAIATRKSYSYILQVAISLGQLYGTAVYFLTSYLEGDNFAASSEYYYAYYVFANSFWVVIPTIIVIRCWKKICAAVKVQEQRKAKAR
;
A
#
# COMPACT_ATOMS: atom_id res chain seq x y z
N MET A 1 6.58 -23.76 -23.41
CA MET A 1 6.12 -23.94 -22.01
C MET A 1 7.24 -23.61 -21.02
N VAL A 2 8.46 -24.10 -21.22
CA VAL A 2 9.65 -23.81 -20.36
C VAL A 2 10.02 -22.31 -20.38
N ASP A 3 10.03 -21.67 -21.55
CA ASP A 3 10.39 -20.24 -21.65
C ASP A 3 9.41 -19.28 -20.95
N GLY A 4 8.11 -19.63 -20.94
CA GLY A 4 7.08 -18.85 -20.24
C GLY A 4 7.20 -18.96 -18.73
N LEU A 5 7.49 -20.16 -18.21
CA LEU A 5 7.71 -20.37 -16.78
C LEU A 5 8.97 -19.64 -16.29
N GLN A 6 10.04 -19.67 -17.08
CA GLN A 6 11.31 -19.02 -16.74
C GLN A 6 11.19 -17.49 -16.79
N ARG A 7 10.41 -16.94 -17.74
CA ARG A 7 10.04 -15.52 -17.75
C ARG A 7 9.17 -15.13 -16.56
N ALA A 8 8.14 -15.90 -16.24
CA ALA A 8 7.27 -15.65 -15.09
C ALA A 8 8.06 -15.66 -13.77
N GLN A 9 8.99 -16.61 -13.60
CA GLN A 9 9.90 -16.66 -12.46
C GLN A 9 10.83 -15.44 -12.40
N GLY A 10 11.33 -14.96 -13.55
CA GLY A 10 12.12 -13.73 -13.63
C GLY A 10 11.32 -12.47 -13.22
N ILE A 11 10.07 -12.36 -13.68
CA ILE A 11 9.17 -11.24 -13.35
C ILE A 11 8.82 -11.26 -11.87
N LEU A 12 8.48 -12.42 -11.33
CA LEU A 12 8.16 -12.59 -9.91
C LEU A 12 9.39 -12.32 -9.03
N GLY A 13 10.56 -12.81 -9.43
CA GLY A 13 11.83 -12.54 -8.76
C GLY A 13 12.21 -11.05 -8.78
N SER A 14 11.95 -10.36 -9.90
CA SER A 14 12.10 -8.90 -10.03
C SER A 14 11.17 -8.15 -9.08
N LEU A 15 9.88 -8.53 -9.04
CA LEU A 15 8.89 -7.95 -8.12
C LEU A 15 9.34 -8.09 -6.66
N VAL A 16 9.68 -9.32 -6.25
CA VAL A 16 10.07 -9.65 -4.87
C VAL A 16 11.37 -8.94 -4.49
N ASN A 17 12.39 -8.96 -5.35
CA ASN A 17 13.65 -8.28 -5.06
C ASN A 17 13.46 -6.77 -4.94
N LYS A 18 12.69 -6.15 -5.84
CA LYS A 18 12.47 -4.70 -5.82
C LYS A 18 11.66 -4.25 -4.59
N VAL A 19 10.68 -5.04 -4.16
CA VAL A 19 9.93 -4.81 -2.92
C VAL A 19 10.85 -5.04 -1.70
N THR A 20 11.60 -6.14 -1.65
CA THR A 20 12.43 -6.48 -0.50
C THR A 20 13.58 -5.47 -0.29
N LEU A 21 14.22 -5.00 -1.37
CA LEU A 21 15.35 -4.06 -1.29
C LEU A 21 14.93 -2.69 -0.72
N VAL A 22 13.69 -2.26 -0.99
CA VAL A 22 13.17 -0.97 -0.54
C VAL A 22 12.74 -1.02 0.93
N PHE A 23 12.30 -2.18 1.44
CA PHE A 23 11.60 -2.25 2.73
C PHE A 23 12.23 -3.17 3.80
N ALA A 24 13.28 -3.95 3.48
CA ALA A 24 14.02 -4.75 4.46
C ALA A 24 14.55 -3.98 5.71
N PRO A 25 14.94 -2.70 5.63
CA PRO A 25 15.38 -1.95 6.82
C PRO A 25 14.24 -1.63 7.80
N SER A 26 13.02 -1.44 7.28
CA SER A 26 11.83 -1.02 8.03
C SER A 26 11.36 -2.09 9.02
N ASP A 27 11.34 -3.34 8.55
CA ASP A 27 10.90 -4.50 9.34
C ASP A 27 11.85 -4.79 10.50
N VAL A 28 13.15 -4.61 10.29
CA VAL A 28 14.17 -4.85 11.32
C VAL A 28 14.12 -3.79 12.43
N LEU A 29 13.88 -2.53 12.08
CA LEU A 29 13.78 -1.42 13.05
C LEU A 29 12.51 -1.51 13.91
N VAL A 30 11.37 -1.85 13.32
CA VAL A 30 10.09 -2.00 14.04
C VAL A 30 10.11 -3.25 14.95
N LEU A 31 10.72 -4.35 14.50
CA LEU A 31 10.80 -5.59 15.28
C LEU A 31 11.85 -5.54 16.40
N LYS A 32 12.96 -4.79 16.23
CA LYS A 32 13.98 -4.57 17.28
C LYS A 32 13.64 -3.47 18.29
N GLY A 33 12.62 -2.64 18.02
CA GLY A 33 12.16 -1.59 18.92
C GLY A 33 11.78 -2.12 20.32
N ARG A 34 12.33 -1.49 21.36
CA ARG A 34 12.23 -1.83 22.80
C ARG A 34 10.82 -1.66 23.41
N SER A 35 9.78 -2.23 22.80
CA SER A 35 8.43 -2.28 23.37
C SER A 35 8.00 -3.72 23.65
N PRO A 36 8.53 -4.36 24.72
CA PRO A 36 8.19 -5.74 25.09
C PRO A 36 6.70 -5.93 25.46
N LYS A 37 5.91 -4.84 25.54
CA LYS A 37 4.49 -4.85 25.94
C LYS A 37 3.48 -4.75 24.78
N LEU A 38 3.91 -4.78 23.51
CA LEU A 38 3.00 -4.72 22.36
C LEU A 38 2.56 -6.11 21.92
N MET A 39 1.27 -6.26 21.58
CA MET A 39 0.74 -7.53 21.07
C MET A 39 1.38 -7.87 19.72
N LYS A 40 1.53 -9.17 19.40
CA LYS A 40 2.09 -9.62 18.11
C LYS A 40 1.39 -8.96 16.91
N ILE A 41 0.07 -8.80 16.99
CA ILE A 41 -0.73 -8.17 15.93
C ILE A 41 -0.37 -6.68 15.75
N ASP A 42 -0.14 -5.96 16.85
CA ASP A 42 0.19 -4.52 16.78
C ASP A 42 1.54 -4.31 16.08
N ARG A 43 2.51 -5.22 16.30
CA ARG A 43 3.79 -5.19 15.59
C ARG A 43 3.64 -5.42 14.09
N VAL A 44 2.84 -6.42 13.71
CA VAL A 44 2.56 -6.71 12.29
C VAL A 44 1.85 -5.52 11.62
N LEU A 45 0.86 -4.92 12.30
CA LEU A 45 0.19 -3.72 11.80
C LEU A 45 1.15 -2.54 11.67
N MET A 46 2.06 -2.35 12.63
CA MET A 46 3.08 -1.31 12.53
C MET A 46 4.01 -1.54 11.34
N CYS A 47 4.48 -2.77 11.09
CA CYS A 47 5.28 -3.08 9.91
C CYS A 47 4.50 -2.76 8.63
N TRP A 48 3.24 -3.20 8.53
CA TRP A 48 2.36 -2.90 7.40
C TRP A 48 2.21 -1.40 7.16
N TRP A 49 1.94 -0.62 8.21
CA TRP A 49 1.74 0.83 8.10
C TRP A 49 3.01 1.60 7.75
N VAL A 50 4.17 1.14 8.24
CA VAL A 50 5.47 1.71 7.85
C VAL A 50 5.77 1.37 6.38
N PHE A 51 5.60 0.11 5.99
CA PHE A 51 5.73 -0.33 4.60
C PHE A 51 4.85 0.50 3.66
N THR A 52 3.58 0.66 4.05
CA THR A 52 2.59 1.44 3.32
C THR A 52 3.00 2.90 3.21
N GLY A 53 3.35 3.54 4.33
CA GLY A 53 3.73 4.95 4.36
C GLY A 53 4.94 5.23 3.48
N LEU A 54 5.96 4.38 3.54
CA LEU A 54 7.16 4.51 2.71
C LEU A 54 6.89 4.21 1.24
N THR A 55 6.01 3.25 0.92
CA THR A 55 5.61 2.97 -0.48
C THR A 55 4.98 4.20 -1.11
N HIS A 56 3.95 4.75 -0.47
CA HIS A 56 3.26 5.94 -0.98
C HIS A 56 4.18 7.16 -1.05
N MET A 57 4.94 7.44 0.02
CA MET A 57 5.76 8.66 0.05
C MET A 57 6.99 8.59 -0.87
N ILE A 58 7.66 7.44 -0.96
CA ILE A 58 8.93 7.31 -1.68
C ILE A 58 8.71 6.80 -3.10
N LEU A 59 8.03 5.65 -3.27
CA LEU A 59 7.84 5.08 -4.59
C LEU A 59 6.83 5.89 -5.40
N GLU A 60 5.61 6.04 -4.89
CA GLU A 60 4.54 6.76 -5.61
C GLU A 60 4.83 8.25 -5.65
N GLY A 61 5.37 8.82 -4.56
CA GLY A 61 5.88 10.19 -4.54
C GLY A 61 6.95 10.43 -5.62
N TYR A 62 7.92 9.52 -5.80
CA TYR A 62 8.88 9.65 -6.89
C TYR A 62 8.17 9.64 -8.26
N PHE A 63 7.22 8.72 -8.47
CA PHE A 63 6.43 8.69 -9.70
C PHE A 63 5.71 10.02 -9.94
N VAL A 64 4.98 10.55 -8.96
CA VAL A 64 4.20 11.78 -9.08
C VAL A 64 5.09 13.00 -9.37
N PHE A 65 6.18 13.15 -8.61
CA PHE A 65 7.03 14.35 -8.68
C PHE A 65 8.17 14.26 -9.71
N SER A 66 8.34 13.11 -10.37
CA SER A 66 9.31 12.91 -11.46
C SER A 66 8.60 12.64 -12.79
N PRO A 67 7.91 13.62 -13.40
CA PRO A 67 7.08 13.40 -14.59
C PRO A 67 7.85 12.87 -15.80
N GLN A 68 9.17 13.04 -15.84
CA GLN A 68 10.04 12.60 -16.93
C GLN A 68 10.85 11.32 -16.61
N PHE A 69 10.49 10.56 -15.55
CA PHE A 69 11.26 9.38 -15.12
C PHE A 69 11.49 8.35 -16.25
N TYR A 70 10.56 8.24 -17.21
CA TYR A 70 10.68 7.32 -18.35
C TYR A 70 11.73 7.76 -19.38
N LYS A 71 12.06 9.05 -19.45
CA LYS A 71 13.14 9.59 -20.30
C LYS A 71 14.50 9.53 -19.65
N ASP A 72 14.55 9.27 -18.34
CA ASP A 72 15.79 9.19 -17.60
C ASP A 72 16.62 8.01 -18.11
N LYS A 73 17.83 8.29 -18.60
CA LYS A 73 18.79 7.27 -19.06
C LYS A 73 19.81 6.93 -17.97
N THR A 74 19.80 7.63 -16.86
CA THR A 74 20.63 7.31 -15.70
C THR A 74 20.07 6.07 -15.01
N MET A 75 20.93 5.28 -14.36
CA MET A 75 20.51 4.09 -13.62
C MET A 75 19.87 4.45 -12.27
N CYS A 76 18.92 5.40 -12.28
CA CYS A 76 18.15 5.75 -11.10
C CYS A 76 17.23 4.58 -10.75
N TYR A 77 17.44 3.98 -9.57
CA TYR A 77 16.70 2.79 -9.14
C TYR A 77 15.17 2.99 -9.22
N PHE A 78 14.65 4.13 -8.76
CA PHE A 78 13.21 4.40 -8.77
C PHE A 78 12.63 4.55 -10.18
N ALA A 79 13.38 5.15 -11.10
CA ALA A 79 12.98 5.20 -12.51
C ALA A 79 12.87 3.79 -13.10
N GLU A 80 13.83 2.91 -12.80
CA GLU A 80 13.82 1.51 -13.27
C GLU A 80 12.72 0.65 -12.62
N VAL A 81 12.31 0.97 -11.39
CA VAL A 81 11.13 0.35 -10.77
C VAL A 81 9.86 0.72 -11.56
N TRP A 82 9.65 2.01 -11.82
CA TRP A 82 8.44 2.46 -12.51
C TRP A 82 8.40 2.10 -13.99
N LYS A 83 9.55 2.06 -14.68
CA LYS A 83 9.64 1.52 -16.05
C LYS A 83 9.27 0.04 -16.10
N GLU A 84 9.72 -0.75 -15.12
CA GLU A 84 9.35 -2.16 -15.04
C GLU A 84 7.87 -2.34 -14.72
N TYR A 85 7.36 -1.61 -13.73
CA TYR A 85 5.94 -1.66 -13.37
C TYR A 85 5.03 -1.24 -14.53
N SER A 86 5.48 -0.29 -15.35
CA SER A 86 4.77 0.16 -16.56
C SER A 86 4.59 -0.94 -17.62
N LYS A 87 5.30 -2.08 -17.52
CA LYS A 87 5.04 -3.24 -18.37
C LYS A 87 3.76 -3.99 -17.96
N GLY A 88 3.40 -3.91 -16.68
CA GLY A 88 2.12 -4.40 -16.16
C GLY A 88 0.99 -3.40 -16.37
N ASP A 89 1.30 -2.12 -16.24
CA ASP A 89 0.34 -1.03 -16.45
C ASP A 89 0.95 0.18 -17.17
N SER A 90 0.79 0.26 -18.50
CA SER A 90 1.38 1.35 -19.29
C SER A 90 0.81 2.73 -18.96
N ARG A 91 -0.29 2.84 -18.21
CA ARG A 91 -0.87 4.12 -17.77
C ARG A 91 0.10 4.91 -16.89
N TYR A 92 1.02 4.24 -16.18
CA TYR A 92 2.10 4.91 -15.44
C TYR A 92 3.10 5.59 -16.38
N ALA A 93 3.55 4.90 -17.44
CA ALA A 93 4.43 5.49 -18.44
C ALA A 93 3.73 6.61 -19.24
N ALA A 94 2.45 6.41 -19.57
CA ALA A 94 1.63 7.38 -20.27
C ALA A 94 1.23 8.58 -19.39
N ARG A 95 1.44 8.49 -18.08
CA ARG A 95 1.01 9.47 -17.08
C ARG A 95 -0.48 9.75 -17.17
N ASP A 96 -1.28 8.68 -17.21
CA ASP A 96 -2.73 8.78 -17.16
C ASP A 96 -3.18 9.69 -15.99
N ALA A 97 -4.14 10.57 -16.26
CA ALA A 97 -4.56 11.58 -15.29
C ALA A 97 -5.21 10.94 -14.06
N GLY A 98 -5.96 9.84 -14.24
CA GLY A 98 -6.57 9.10 -13.14
C GLY A 98 -5.52 8.45 -12.25
N VAL A 99 -4.55 7.75 -12.84
CA VAL A 99 -3.42 7.16 -12.11
C VAL A 99 -2.62 8.24 -11.39
N VAL A 100 -2.19 9.30 -12.08
CA VAL A 100 -1.40 10.38 -11.44
C VAL A 100 -2.15 11.05 -10.30
N ALA A 101 -3.47 11.23 -10.42
CA ALA A 101 -4.29 11.83 -9.36
C ALA A 101 -4.41 10.92 -8.13
N VAL A 102 -4.70 9.63 -8.33
CA VAL A 102 -4.78 8.66 -7.23
C VAL A 102 -3.44 8.56 -6.50
N GLU A 103 -2.36 8.36 -7.24
CA GLU A 103 -0.99 8.25 -6.71
C GLU A 103 -0.52 9.55 -6.03
N GLY A 104 -0.98 10.71 -6.53
CA GLY A 104 -0.72 12.00 -5.90
C GLY A 104 -1.35 12.11 -4.52
N ILE A 105 -2.61 11.68 -4.40
CA ILE A 105 -3.35 11.68 -3.13
C ILE A 105 -2.72 10.68 -2.15
N THR A 106 -2.40 9.47 -2.59
CA THR A 106 -1.76 8.46 -1.73
C THR A 106 -0.40 8.95 -1.24
N ALA A 107 0.44 9.51 -2.12
CA ALA A 107 1.76 10.01 -1.76
C ALA A 107 1.75 11.13 -0.71
N VAL A 108 0.84 12.10 -0.84
CA VAL A 108 0.84 13.31 0.01
C VAL A 108 -0.07 13.20 1.24
N LEU A 109 -1.10 12.35 1.21
CA LEU A 109 -2.04 12.19 2.33
C LEU A 109 -1.92 10.81 2.98
N GLU A 110 -2.10 9.73 2.22
CA GLU A 110 -2.18 8.38 2.79
C GLU A 110 -0.83 7.88 3.30
N GLY A 111 0.26 8.24 2.63
CA GLY A 111 1.63 7.93 3.04
C GLY A 111 1.96 8.48 4.43
N PRO A 112 1.90 9.81 4.63
CA PRO A 112 2.09 10.41 5.95
C PRO A 112 1.10 9.91 7.00
N ALA A 113 -0.17 9.71 6.64
CA ALA A 113 -1.18 9.18 7.56
C ALA A 113 -0.86 7.75 8.01
N SER A 114 -0.29 6.92 7.13
CA SER A 114 0.13 5.55 7.46
C SER A 114 1.29 5.54 8.47
N LEU A 115 2.28 6.42 8.32
CA LEU A 115 3.33 6.57 9.33
C LEU A 115 2.76 7.07 10.67
N LEU A 116 1.78 7.97 10.62
CA LEU A 116 1.05 8.41 11.82
C LEU A 116 0.28 7.25 12.47
N ALA A 117 -0.30 6.32 11.68
CA ALA A 117 -0.97 5.14 12.19
C ALA A 117 0.01 4.22 12.94
N ALA A 118 1.21 3.99 12.38
CA ALA A 118 2.26 3.23 13.06
C ALA A 118 2.66 3.89 14.40
N TYR A 119 2.84 5.21 14.41
CA TYR A 119 3.10 5.98 15.63
C TYR A 119 1.95 5.88 16.65
N ALA A 120 0.70 5.99 16.19
CA ALA A 120 -0.48 5.92 17.02
C ALA A 120 -0.64 4.56 17.70
N ILE A 121 -0.27 3.47 17.00
CA ILE A 121 -0.20 2.12 17.57
C ILE A 121 0.90 2.05 18.63
N ALA A 122 2.12 2.48 18.29
CA ALA A 122 3.28 2.43 19.18
C ALA A 122 3.04 3.18 20.50
N THR A 123 2.37 4.33 20.42
CA THR A 123 2.07 5.20 21.57
C THR A 123 0.67 5.02 22.16
N ARG A 124 -0.08 4.01 21.69
CA ARG A 124 -1.43 3.63 22.16
C ARG A 124 -2.42 4.81 22.18
N LYS A 125 -2.43 5.62 21.11
CA LYS A 125 -3.37 6.74 20.99
C LYS A 125 -4.80 6.24 20.78
N SER A 126 -5.76 6.91 21.42
CA SER A 126 -7.20 6.57 21.32
C SER A 126 -7.74 6.62 19.90
N TYR A 127 -7.21 7.53 19.07
CA TYR A 127 -7.61 7.68 17.66
C TYR A 127 -7.01 6.61 16.74
N SER A 128 -6.14 5.71 17.22
CA SER A 128 -5.42 4.73 16.39
C SER A 128 -6.35 3.88 15.52
N TYR A 129 -7.46 3.39 16.06
CA TYR A 129 -8.40 2.57 15.28
C TYR A 129 -9.16 3.37 14.22
N ILE A 130 -9.57 4.61 14.53
CA ILE A 130 -10.29 5.47 13.58
C ILE A 130 -9.36 5.87 12.43
N LEU A 131 -8.11 6.23 12.75
CA LEU A 131 -7.11 6.57 11.76
C LEU A 131 -6.85 5.41 10.79
N GLN A 132 -6.71 4.18 11.31
CA GLN A 132 -6.56 2.98 10.49
C GLN A 132 -7.76 2.74 9.57
N VAL A 133 -8.99 2.93 10.07
CA VAL A 133 -10.21 2.83 9.23
C VAL A 133 -10.20 3.88 8.12
N ALA A 134 -9.89 5.14 8.44
CA ALA A 134 -9.89 6.22 7.47
C ALA A 134 -8.90 5.97 6.33
N ILE A 135 -7.66 5.58 6.66
CA ILE A 135 -6.63 5.28 5.66
C ILE A 135 -7.04 4.06 4.83
N SER A 136 -7.48 2.98 5.47
CA SER A 136 -7.87 1.77 4.73
C SER A 136 -9.06 2.00 3.80
N LEU A 137 -10.03 2.84 4.17
CA LEU A 137 -11.12 3.21 3.25
C LEU A 137 -10.63 4.07 2.08
N GLY A 138 -9.67 4.97 2.32
CA GLY A 138 -8.99 5.72 1.26
C GLY A 138 -8.31 4.79 0.25
N GLN A 139 -7.50 3.85 0.73
CA GLN A 139 -6.84 2.84 -0.10
C GLN A 139 -7.82 2.00 -0.91
N LEU A 140 -8.90 1.52 -0.28
CA LEU A 140 -9.93 0.74 -0.97
C LEU A 140 -10.64 1.56 -2.04
N TYR A 141 -10.93 2.83 -1.76
CA TYR A 141 -11.54 3.73 -2.72
C TYR A 141 -10.59 4.04 -3.89
N GLY A 142 -9.33 4.41 -3.61
CA GLY A 142 -8.32 4.66 -4.63
C GLY A 142 -8.08 3.44 -5.51
N THR A 143 -7.99 2.25 -4.91
CA THR A 143 -7.85 0.99 -5.63
C THR A 143 -9.09 0.67 -6.48
N ALA A 144 -10.30 0.94 -5.97
CA ALA A 144 -11.52 0.77 -6.74
C ALA A 144 -11.56 1.72 -7.95
N VAL A 145 -11.18 2.98 -7.77
CA VAL A 145 -11.06 3.95 -8.87
C VAL A 145 -10.02 3.46 -9.89
N TYR A 146 -8.85 3.01 -9.43
CA TYR A 146 -7.77 2.49 -10.27
C TYR A 146 -8.21 1.33 -11.18
N PHE A 147 -8.93 0.35 -10.63
CA PHE A 147 -9.48 -0.77 -11.40
C PHE A 147 -10.63 -0.34 -12.32
N LEU A 148 -11.49 0.57 -11.84
CA LEU A 148 -12.63 1.05 -12.61
C LEU A 148 -12.19 1.85 -13.84
N THR A 149 -11.20 2.72 -13.73
CA THR A 149 -10.72 3.50 -14.88
C THR A 149 -10.14 2.59 -15.97
N SER A 150 -9.37 1.58 -15.62
CA SER A 150 -8.88 0.57 -16.58
C SER A 150 -10.01 -0.19 -17.26
N TYR A 151 -11.06 -0.55 -16.51
CA TYR A 151 -12.21 -1.22 -17.08
C TYR A 151 -12.96 -0.33 -18.07
N LEU A 152 -13.06 0.98 -17.78
CA LEU A 152 -13.75 1.95 -18.64
C LEU A 152 -12.92 2.35 -19.88
N GLU A 153 -11.60 2.48 -19.73
CA GLU A 153 -10.68 2.90 -20.80
C GLU A 153 -10.28 1.75 -21.73
N GLY A 154 -10.50 0.51 -21.28
CA GLY A 154 -10.11 -0.71 -21.98
C GLY A 154 -8.82 -1.28 -21.42
N ASP A 155 -8.87 -2.56 -21.07
CA ASP A 155 -7.83 -3.28 -20.31
C ASP A 155 -6.63 -3.72 -21.15
N ASN A 156 -6.26 -2.93 -22.17
CA ASN A 156 -5.24 -3.24 -23.17
C ASN A 156 -3.95 -2.43 -22.96
N PHE A 157 -3.48 -2.34 -21.72
CA PHE A 157 -2.28 -1.56 -21.34
C PHE A 157 -1.07 -2.40 -20.94
N ALA A 158 -1.24 -3.71 -20.74
CA ALA A 158 -0.16 -4.57 -20.30
C ALA A 158 0.67 -5.08 -21.49
N ALA A 159 1.99 -5.16 -21.32
CA ALA A 159 2.91 -5.66 -22.35
C ALA A 159 2.75 -7.17 -22.62
N SER A 160 2.21 -7.91 -21.65
CA SER A 160 1.92 -9.35 -21.77
C SER A 160 0.93 -9.77 -20.67
N SER A 161 0.32 -10.94 -20.82
CA SER A 161 -0.59 -11.49 -19.81
C SER A 161 0.12 -11.77 -18.48
N GLU A 162 1.40 -12.19 -18.52
CA GLU A 162 2.19 -12.44 -17.33
C GLU A 162 2.42 -11.16 -16.52
N TYR A 163 2.77 -10.07 -17.20
CA TYR A 163 2.93 -8.76 -16.57
C TYR A 163 1.61 -8.21 -16.01
N TYR A 164 0.50 -8.43 -16.74
CA TYR A 164 -0.83 -8.08 -16.28
C TYR A 164 -1.19 -8.77 -14.95
N TYR A 165 -1.10 -10.10 -14.89
CA TYR A 165 -1.48 -10.82 -13.68
C TYR A 165 -0.50 -10.60 -12.52
N ALA A 166 0.81 -10.49 -12.80
CA ALA A 166 1.82 -10.33 -11.75
C ALA A 166 1.84 -8.93 -11.12
N TYR A 167 1.78 -7.87 -11.94
CA TYR A 167 1.85 -6.49 -11.46
C TYR A 167 0.47 -5.88 -11.28
N TYR A 168 -0.37 -5.91 -12.32
CA TYR A 168 -1.65 -5.24 -12.26
C TYR A 168 -2.64 -5.93 -11.32
N VAL A 169 -2.79 -7.26 -11.40
CA VAL A 169 -3.75 -7.98 -10.52
C VAL A 169 -3.14 -8.32 -9.16
N PHE A 170 -2.04 -9.08 -9.14
CA PHE A 170 -1.51 -9.65 -7.91
C PHE A 170 -0.92 -8.59 -6.97
N ALA A 171 -0.08 -7.68 -7.47
CA ALA A 171 0.52 -6.65 -6.60
C ALA A 171 -0.55 -5.72 -5.99
N ASN A 172 -1.56 -5.33 -6.77
CA ASN A 172 -2.66 -4.49 -6.26
C ASN A 172 -3.64 -5.23 -5.35
N SER A 173 -3.71 -6.56 -5.39
CA SER A 173 -4.60 -7.34 -4.52
C SER A 173 -4.32 -7.13 -3.02
N PHE A 174 -3.05 -6.84 -2.65
CA PHE A 174 -2.67 -6.54 -1.27
C PHE A 174 -3.33 -5.25 -0.76
N TRP A 175 -3.46 -4.24 -1.61
CA TRP A 175 -4.16 -2.97 -1.32
C TRP A 175 -5.67 -3.10 -1.21
N VAL A 176 -6.23 -4.26 -1.59
CA VAL A 176 -7.64 -4.59 -1.34
C VAL A 176 -7.78 -5.43 -0.08
N VAL A 177 -7.07 -6.55 -0.01
CA VAL A 177 -7.28 -7.57 1.02
C VAL A 177 -6.86 -7.07 2.41
N ILE A 178 -5.66 -6.49 2.53
CA ILE A 178 -5.13 -6.10 3.84
C ILE A 178 -5.94 -4.94 4.44
N PRO A 179 -6.25 -3.86 3.70
CA PRO A 179 -7.10 -2.78 4.20
C PRO A 179 -8.49 -3.25 4.61
N THR A 180 -9.09 -4.18 3.86
CA THR A 180 -10.40 -4.77 4.22
C THR A 180 -10.35 -5.48 5.57
N ILE A 181 -9.32 -6.30 5.81
CA ILE A 181 -9.13 -7.01 7.09
C ILE A 181 -8.95 -6.00 8.24
N ILE A 182 -8.17 -4.94 8.00
CA ILE A 182 -7.93 -3.88 8.99
C ILE A 182 -9.22 -3.14 9.33
N VAL A 183 -10.04 -2.77 8.33
CA VAL A 183 -11.35 -2.14 8.55
C VAL A 183 -12.22 -3.01 9.42
N ILE A 184 -12.38 -4.30 9.09
CA ILE A 184 -13.20 -5.24 9.86
C ILE A 184 -12.70 -5.34 11.31
N ARG A 185 -11.38 -5.44 11.51
CA ARG A 185 -10.77 -5.50 12.85
C ARG A 185 -11.05 -4.24 13.65
N CYS A 186 -10.77 -3.07 13.06
CA CYS A 186 -10.90 -1.79 13.73
C CYS A 186 -12.37 -1.47 14.04
N TRP A 187 -13.28 -1.75 13.11
CA TRP A 187 -14.72 -1.64 13.29
C TRP A 187 -15.19 -2.45 14.51
N LYS A 188 -14.82 -3.72 14.59
CA LYS A 188 -15.14 -4.58 15.75
C LYS A 188 -14.62 -4.01 17.07
N LYS A 189 -13.40 -3.46 17.08
CA LYS A 189 -12.79 -2.85 18.28
C LYS A 189 -13.50 -1.57 18.70
N ILE A 190 -13.84 -0.71 17.74
CA ILE A 190 -14.59 0.54 17.99
C ILE A 190 -15.97 0.22 18.55
N CYS A 191 -16.74 -0.66 17.90
CA CYS A 191 -18.07 -1.05 18.37
C CYS A 191 -18.03 -1.67 19.77
N ALA A 192 -17.04 -2.52 20.08
CA ALA A 192 -16.88 -3.10 21.40
C ALA A 192 -16.59 -2.03 22.47
N ALA A 193 -15.75 -1.04 22.16
CA ALA A 193 -15.44 0.06 23.07
C ALA A 193 -16.68 0.92 23.38
N VAL A 194 -17.48 1.23 22.36
CA VAL A 194 -18.74 1.99 22.52
C VAL A 194 -19.72 1.23 23.42
N LYS A 195 -19.93 -0.07 23.19
CA LYS A 195 -20.81 -0.90 24.05
C LYS A 195 -20.38 -0.91 25.51
N VAL A 196 -19.08 -1.02 25.78
CA VAL A 196 -18.56 -0.98 27.16
C VAL A 196 -18.80 0.40 27.80
N GLN A 197 -18.65 1.48 27.04
CA GLN A 197 -18.92 2.83 27.53
C GLN A 197 -20.41 3.01 27.88
N GLU A 198 -21.32 2.51 27.05
CA GLU A 198 -22.76 2.54 27.31
C GLU A 198 -23.14 1.76 28.57
N GLN A 199 -22.62 0.54 28.73
CA GLN A 199 -22.84 -0.28 29.93
C GLN A 199 -22.33 0.40 31.20
N ARG A 200 -21.17 1.08 31.14
CA ARG A 200 -20.64 1.84 32.27
C ARG A 200 -21.53 3.03 32.62
N LYS A 201 -22.05 3.75 31.63
CA LYS A 201 -23.00 4.85 31.84
C LYS A 201 -24.31 4.36 32.45
N ALA A 202 -24.81 3.20 32.02
CA ALA A 202 -26.04 2.62 32.55
C ALA A 202 -25.89 2.15 34.01
N LYS A 203 -24.73 1.62 34.40
CA LYS A 203 -24.45 1.22 35.80
C LYS A 203 -24.17 2.39 36.76
N ALA A 204 -23.83 3.57 36.22
CA ALA A 204 -23.55 4.77 36.99
C ALA A 204 -24.78 5.66 37.19
N ARG A 205 -25.92 5.30 36.58
CA ARG A 205 -27.24 5.90 36.80
C ARG A 205 -28.03 5.02 37.76
#